data_AF-A0AAX3IP12-F1
#
_entry.id   AF-A0AAX3IP12-F1
#
_cell.length_a   1.000
_cell.length_b   1.000
_cell.length_c   1.000
_cell.angle_alpha   90.00
_cell.angle_beta   90.00
_cell.angle_gamma   90.00
#
_symmetry.space_group_name_H-M   'P 1'
#
loop_
_entity.id
_entity.type
_entity.pdbx_description
1 polymer ?
#
loop_
_entity_poly.entity_id
_entity_poly.type
_entity_poly.pdbx_seq_one_letter_code
_entity_poly.pdbx_strand_id
1 'polypeptide(L)'
;MNLERFNEIEKPLLQIVKNDVVPALGCTEPISLALTSATAAKYLGKTPERIEAKVSPNLMKNGLGVAVPGTGMVRLPIAVAIGALGGNPDGGLEVLKHITPEQVTAAKNMLEQKLVSVPIAIPMKSSNKLVHSKFLNFPMRLN
;
A
#
# COMPACT_ATOMS: atom_id res chain seq x y z
N MET A 1 -36.59 -11.05 -26.10
CA MET A 1 -36.11 -11.00 -24.70
C MET A 1 -36.56 -9.65 -24.15
N ASN A 2 -37.51 -9.61 -23.21
CA ASN A 2 -38.16 -8.37 -22.77
C ASN A 2 -37.27 -7.58 -21.81
N LEU A 3 -37.22 -6.25 -22.01
CA LEU A 3 -36.43 -5.29 -21.23
C LEU A 3 -36.78 -5.33 -19.73
N GLU A 4 -38.04 -5.58 -19.39
CA GLU A 4 -38.52 -5.74 -18.00
C GLU A 4 -37.83 -6.90 -17.27
N ARG A 5 -37.69 -8.06 -17.92
CA ARG A 5 -37.00 -9.23 -17.35
C ARG A 5 -35.50 -9.02 -17.19
N PHE A 6 -34.90 -8.14 -18.00
CA PHE A 6 -33.49 -7.77 -17.87
C PHE A 6 -33.30 -6.87 -16.63
N ASN A 7 -34.16 -5.88 -16.44
CA ASN A 7 -34.13 -4.98 -15.30
C ASN A 7 -34.41 -5.66 -13.94
N GLU A 8 -35.26 -6.70 -13.92
CA GLU A 8 -35.53 -7.52 -12.73
C GLU A 8 -34.30 -8.30 -12.24
N ILE A 9 -33.39 -8.67 -13.14
CA ILE A 9 -32.17 -9.42 -12.83
C ILE A 9 -30.97 -8.46 -12.62
N GLU A 10 -30.90 -7.39 -13.40
CA GLU A 10 -29.81 -6.40 -13.35
C GLU A 10 -29.72 -5.71 -11.98
N LYS A 11 -30.86 -5.24 -11.43
CA LYS A 11 -30.87 -4.51 -10.15
C LYS A 11 -30.34 -5.36 -8.99
N PRO A 12 -30.81 -6.60 -8.75
CA PRO A 12 -30.25 -7.48 -7.73
C PRO A 12 -28.77 -7.76 -7.94
N LEU A 13 -28.32 -8.01 -9.18
CA LEU A 13 -26.91 -8.28 -9.46
C LEU A 13 -26.02 -7.07 -9.12
N LEU A 14 -26.43 -5.86 -9.52
CA LEU A 14 -25.71 -4.64 -9.16
C LEU A 14 -25.69 -4.41 -7.64
N GLN A 15 -26.77 -4.76 -6.95
CA GLN A 15 -26.85 -4.66 -5.49
C GLN A 15 -25.88 -5.63 -4.80
N ILE A 16 -25.82 -6.88 -5.26
CA ILE A 16 -24.90 -7.90 -4.74
C ILE A 16 -23.45 -7.45 -4.94
N VAL A 17 -23.10 -7.02 -6.16
CA VAL A 17 -21.74 -6.53 -6.44
C VAL A 17 -21.40 -5.35 -5.53
N LYS A 18 -22.29 -4.37 -5.36
CA LYS A 18 -22.03 -3.22 -4.48
C LYS A 18 -21.89 -3.57 -3.00
N ASN A 19 -22.60 -4.60 -2.53
CA ASN A 19 -22.53 -5.05 -1.15
C ASN A 19 -21.25 -5.86 -0.86
N ASP A 20 -20.78 -6.64 -1.84
CA ASP A 20 -19.67 -7.58 -1.65
C ASP A 20 -18.30 -7.04 -2.08
N VAL A 21 -18.24 -5.89 -2.76
CA VAL A 21 -16.98 -5.25 -3.16
C VAL A 21 -16.63 -4.06 -2.28
N VAL A 22 -15.36 -3.97 -1.89
CA VAL A 22 -14.81 -2.81 -1.20
C VAL A 22 -14.05 -1.95 -2.22
N PRO A 23 -14.30 -0.63 -2.28
CA PRO A 23 -13.52 0.28 -3.11
C PRO A 23 -12.02 0.21 -2.75
N ALA A 24 -11.18 0.02 -3.75
CA ALA A 24 -9.73 0.04 -3.62
C ALA A 24 -9.14 1.06 -4.59
N LEU A 25 -8.13 1.81 -4.13
CA LEU A 25 -7.52 2.87 -4.95
C LEU A 25 -6.50 2.33 -5.96
N GLY A 26 -6.05 1.08 -5.85
CA GLY A 26 -5.04 0.49 -6.74
C GLY A 26 -4.85 -1.01 -6.56
N CYS A 27 -3.76 -1.55 -7.12
CA CYS A 27 -3.40 -2.96 -6.98
C CYS A 27 -3.15 -3.33 -5.51
N THR A 28 -3.43 -4.59 -5.14
CA THR A 28 -3.34 -5.08 -3.76
C THR A 28 -1.93 -4.96 -3.19
N GLU A 29 -0.90 -5.19 -4.00
CA GLU A 29 0.51 -5.16 -3.61
C GLU A 29 0.97 -3.77 -3.11
N PRO A 30 0.88 -2.69 -3.91
CA PRO A 30 1.31 -1.37 -3.48
C PRO A 30 0.44 -0.82 -2.35
N ILE A 31 -0.86 -1.12 -2.34
CA ILE A 31 -1.76 -0.67 -1.27
C ILE A 31 -1.42 -1.35 0.06
N SER A 32 -1.09 -2.65 0.05
CA SER A 32 -0.67 -3.36 1.26
C SER A 32 0.62 -2.79 1.83
N LEU A 33 1.60 -2.46 0.97
CA LEU A 33 2.84 -1.79 1.34
C LEU A 33 2.61 -0.40 1.92
N ALA A 34 1.78 0.41 1.26
CA ALA A 34 1.43 1.74 1.75
C ALA A 34 0.73 1.68 3.11
N LEU A 35 -0.24 0.77 3.28
CA LEU A 35 -0.97 0.58 4.54
C LEU A 35 -0.05 0.13 5.67
N THR A 36 0.86 -0.80 5.38
CA THR A 36 1.82 -1.27 6.39
C THR A 36 2.80 -0.17 6.77
N SER A 37 3.31 0.60 5.79
CA SER A 37 4.14 1.78 6.04
C SER A 37 3.42 2.84 6.89
N ALA A 38 2.18 3.18 6.55
CA ALA A 38 1.36 4.14 7.29
C ALA A 38 1.14 3.68 8.73
N THR A 39 0.82 2.40 8.90
CA THR A 39 0.61 1.79 10.21
C THR A 39 1.91 1.83 11.03
N ALA A 40 3.04 1.46 10.42
CA ALA A 40 4.32 1.45 11.09
C ALA A 40 4.77 2.88 11.46
N ALA A 41 4.51 3.89 10.61
CA ALA A 41 4.74 5.30 10.91
C ALA A 41 3.86 5.81 12.07
N LYS A 42 2.58 5.40 12.13
CA LYS A 42 1.68 5.68 13.26
C LYS A 42 2.23 5.13 14.57
N TYR A 43 2.74 3.89 14.58
CA TYR A 43 3.40 3.32 15.76
C TYR A 43 4.73 3.99 16.11
N LEU A 44 5.48 4.49 15.13
CA LEU A 44 6.73 5.21 15.35
C LEU A 44 6.50 6.60 15.96
N GLY A 45 5.32 7.21 15.73
CA GLY A 45 4.92 8.50 16.31
C GLY A 45 5.66 9.72 15.75
N LYS A 46 6.51 9.52 14.73
CA LYS A 46 7.27 10.58 14.03
C LYS A 46 7.59 10.15 12.60
N THR A 47 8.03 11.10 11.78
CA THR A 47 8.48 10.83 10.41
C THR A 47 9.73 9.93 10.42
N PRO A 48 9.73 8.82 9.67
CA PRO A 48 10.87 7.91 9.62
C PRO A 48 12.05 8.52 8.85
N GLU A 49 13.27 8.32 9.36
CA GLU A 49 14.51 8.76 8.69
C GLU A 49 14.91 7.78 7.57
N ARG A 50 14.56 6.49 7.70
CA ARG A 50 14.78 5.45 6.69
C ARG A 50 13.78 4.31 6.85
N ILE A 51 13.42 3.69 5.72
CA ILE A 51 12.44 2.62 5.63
C ILE A 51 13.03 1.41 4.92
N GLU A 52 12.89 0.23 5.51
CA GLU A 52 13.23 -1.06 4.91
C GLU A 52 12.00 -1.98 4.96
N ALA A 53 11.32 -2.13 3.83
CA ALA A 53 10.14 -2.98 3.72
C ALA A 53 10.55 -4.34 3.12
N LYS A 54 10.60 -5.39 3.94
CA LYS A 54 10.99 -6.73 3.46
C LYS A 54 9.78 -7.44 2.87
N VAL A 55 9.86 -7.87 1.63
CA VAL A 55 8.72 -8.46 0.90
C VAL A 55 9.01 -9.88 0.44
N SER A 56 7.96 -10.69 0.26
CA SER A 56 8.12 -12.02 -0.35
C SER A 56 8.49 -11.90 -1.84
N PRO A 57 9.12 -12.94 -2.44
CA PRO A 57 9.36 -12.97 -3.88
C PRO A 57 8.08 -12.80 -4.71
N ASN A 58 6.95 -13.35 -4.22
CA ASN A 58 5.65 -13.23 -4.88
C ASN A 58 5.11 -11.79 -4.85
N LEU A 59 5.26 -11.09 -3.74
CA LEU A 59 4.86 -9.70 -3.66
C LEU A 59 5.77 -8.83 -4.55
N MET A 60 7.08 -9.10 -4.53
CA MET A 60 8.03 -8.39 -5.38
C MET A 60 7.68 -8.52 -6.87
N LYS A 61 7.49 -9.75 -7.38
CA LYS A 61 7.20 -9.96 -8.80
C LYS A 61 5.89 -9.31 -9.23
N ASN A 62 4.84 -9.38 -8.39
CA ASN A 62 3.53 -8.81 -8.71
C ASN A 62 3.51 -7.27 -8.60
N GLY A 63 4.34 -6.69 -7.73
CA GLY A 63 4.38 -5.25 -7.44
C GLY A 63 5.42 -4.45 -8.24
N LEU A 64 6.23 -5.08 -9.07
CA LEU A 64 7.33 -4.42 -9.79
C LEU A 64 6.85 -3.43 -10.88
N GLY A 65 5.73 -3.73 -11.55
CA GLY A 65 5.22 -2.95 -12.68
C GLY A 65 3.97 -2.13 -12.39
N VAL A 66 3.48 -2.12 -11.15
CA VAL A 66 2.19 -1.51 -10.80
C VAL A 66 2.33 -0.03 -10.48
N ALA A 67 1.34 0.75 -10.92
CA ALA A 67 1.23 2.16 -10.61
C ALA A 67 0.75 2.37 -9.17
N VAL A 68 1.27 3.41 -8.53
CA VAL A 68 0.88 3.79 -7.17
C VAL A 68 -0.07 5.00 -7.24
N PRO A 69 -1.33 4.86 -6.78
CA PRO A 69 -2.36 5.88 -6.92
C PRO A 69 -1.94 7.24 -6.36
N GLY A 70 -2.25 8.31 -7.10
CA GLY A 70 -1.97 9.69 -6.71
C GLY A 70 -0.49 10.11 -6.72
N THR A 71 0.45 9.22 -7.07
CA THR A 71 1.90 9.55 -7.10
C THR A 71 2.45 9.83 -8.51
N GLY A 72 1.77 9.36 -9.55
CA GLY A 72 2.26 9.38 -10.93
C GLY A 72 3.48 8.47 -11.17
N MET A 73 3.79 7.57 -10.23
CA MET A 73 4.96 6.69 -10.28
C MET A 73 4.55 5.21 -10.26
N VAL A 74 5.47 4.38 -10.72
CA VAL A 74 5.40 2.92 -10.67
C VAL A 74 6.41 2.37 -9.65
N ARG A 75 6.18 1.13 -9.20
CA ARG A 75 7.03 0.31 -8.29
C ARG A 75 6.71 0.42 -6.80
N LEU A 76 7.17 -0.59 -6.06
CA LEU A 76 6.95 -0.74 -4.61
C LEU A 76 7.61 0.32 -3.71
N PRO A 77 8.83 0.84 -3.98
CA PRO A 77 9.47 1.79 -3.06
C PRO A 77 8.67 3.08 -2.87
N ILE A 78 8.02 3.60 -3.93
CA ILE A 78 7.21 4.81 -3.80
C ILE A 78 5.96 4.56 -2.94
N ALA A 79 5.32 3.38 -3.04
CA ALA A 79 4.20 3.01 -2.17
C ALA A 79 4.59 3.00 -0.68
N VAL A 80 5.79 2.48 -0.39
CA VAL A 80 6.36 2.45 0.96
C VAL A 80 6.61 3.86 1.49
N ALA A 81 7.21 4.72 0.68
CA ALA A 81 7.53 6.11 1.04
C ALA A 81 6.26 6.93 1.28
N ILE A 82 5.33 6.95 0.31
CA ILE A 82 4.11 7.74 0.40
C ILE A 82 3.18 7.25 1.52
N GLY A 83 3.11 5.93 1.73
CA GLY A 83 2.36 5.35 2.83
C GLY A 83 2.88 5.85 4.19
N ALA A 84 4.20 5.91 4.37
CA ALA A 84 4.79 6.36 5.63
C ALA A 84 4.66 7.88 5.87
N LEU A 85 4.64 8.68 4.81
CA LEU A 85 4.61 10.15 4.91
C LEU A 85 3.21 10.76 4.89
N GLY A 86 2.25 10.10 4.23
CA GLY A 86 0.91 10.65 4.02
C GLY A 86 -0.22 9.63 3.98
N GLY A 87 0.08 8.34 4.15
CA GLY A 87 -0.95 7.31 4.20
C GLY A 87 -1.81 7.42 5.46
N ASN A 88 -3.13 7.24 5.32
CA ASN A 88 -4.04 7.10 6.45
C ASN A 88 -4.17 5.62 6.86
N PRO A 89 -3.58 5.19 7.98
CA PRO A 89 -3.64 3.78 8.41
C PRO A 89 -5.04 3.31 8.78
N ASP A 90 -5.94 4.24 9.13
CA ASP A 90 -7.34 3.92 9.46
C ASP A 90 -8.24 3.87 8.19
N GLY A 91 -7.68 4.20 7.02
CA GLY A 91 -8.38 4.19 5.71
C GLY A 91 -8.38 2.85 4.97
N GLY A 92 -7.75 1.80 5.51
CA GLY A 92 -7.72 0.48 4.90
C GLY A 92 -7.19 0.47 3.46
N LEU A 93 -7.98 -0.02 2.50
CA LEU A 93 -7.61 -0.05 1.07
C LEU A 93 -7.62 1.33 0.39
N GLU A 94 -8.16 2.34 1.08
CA GLU A 94 -8.14 3.74 0.67
C GLU A 94 -7.02 4.54 1.37
N VAL A 95 -5.97 3.88 1.87
CA VAL A 95 -4.84 4.51 2.61
C VAL A 95 -4.26 5.75 1.90
N LEU A 96 -4.29 5.80 0.56
CA LEU A 96 -3.74 6.90 -0.24
C LEU A 96 -4.76 7.96 -0.69
N LYS A 97 -6.01 7.93 -0.19
CA LYS A 97 -7.11 8.78 -0.69
C LYS A 97 -6.86 10.29 -0.56
N HIS A 98 -6.16 10.69 0.50
CA HIS A 98 -6.00 12.09 0.90
C HIS A 98 -4.54 12.55 0.87
N ILE A 99 -3.70 11.89 0.08
CA ILE A 99 -2.30 12.31 -0.07
C ILE A 99 -2.20 13.66 -0.80
N THR A 100 -1.21 14.44 -0.41
CA THR A 100 -0.96 15.79 -0.95
C THR A 100 0.23 15.81 -1.90
N PRO A 101 0.29 16.76 -2.87
CA PRO A 101 1.45 16.91 -3.76
C PRO A 101 2.78 17.11 -3.01
N GLU A 102 2.74 17.78 -1.85
CA GLU A 102 3.91 18.01 -0.99
C GLU A 102 4.42 16.69 -0.41
N GLN A 103 3.54 15.81 0.07
CA GLN A 103 3.89 14.48 0.55
C GLN A 103 4.44 13.60 -0.59
N VAL A 104 3.89 13.71 -1.80
CA VAL A 104 4.41 12.99 -2.98
C VAL A 104 5.82 13.47 -3.32
N THR A 105 6.07 14.78 -3.24
CA THR A 105 7.41 15.37 -3.48
C THR A 105 8.40 14.92 -2.40
N ALA A 106 8.00 14.93 -1.13
CA ALA A 106 8.84 14.43 -0.03
C ALA A 106 9.14 12.93 -0.18
N ALA A 107 8.17 12.13 -0.60
CA ALA A 107 8.35 10.70 -0.87
C ALA A 107 9.36 10.47 -1.99
N LYS A 108 9.29 11.24 -3.08
CA LYS A 108 10.27 11.21 -4.18
C LYS A 108 11.69 11.54 -3.69
N ASN A 109 11.83 12.59 -2.87
CA ASN A 109 13.12 12.97 -2.29
C ASN A 109 13.71 11.85 -1.42
N MET A 110 12.90 11.14 -0.63
CA MET A 110 13.37 9.98 0.15
C MET A 110 13.90 8.84 -0.75
N LEU A 111 13.30 8.64 -1.93
CA LEU A 111 13.78 7.64 -2.89
C LEU A 111 15.12 8.06 -3.51
N GLU A 112 15.25 9.33 -3.90
CA GLU A 112 16.49 9.88 -4.47
C GLU A 112 17.65 9.78 -3.48
N GLN A 113 17.37 10.03 -2.19
CA GLN A 113 18.34 9.88 -1.10
C GLN A 113 18.62 8.41 -0.71
N LYS A 114 18.00 7.44 -1.39
CA LYS A 114 18.11 5.99 -1.09
C LYS A 114 17.73 5.63 0.35
N LEU A 115 16.82 6.40 0.95
CA LEU A 115 16.32 6.18 2.31
C LEU A 115 15.21 5.12 2.38
N VAL A 116 14.78 4.59 1.23
CA VAL A 116 13.77 3.53 1.15
C VAL A 116 14.33 2.33 0.40
N SER A 117 14.25 1.15 1.01
CA SER A 117 14.66 -0.11 0.42
C SER A 117 13.56 -1.15 0.55
N VAL A 118 13.40 -1.97 -0.50
CA VAL A 118 12.40 -3.04 -0.54
C VAL A 118 13.08 -4.37 -0.91
N PRO A 119 13.87 -4.99 -0.02
CA PRO A 119 14.55 -6.24 -0.33
C PRO A 119 13.61 -7.44 -0.23
N ILE A 120 13.94 -8.51 -0.96
CA ILE A 120 13.24 -9.79 -0.83
C ILE A 120 13.66 -10.47 0.49
N ALA A 121 12.69 -10.87 1.31
CA ALA A 121 12.94 -11.67 2.50
C ALA A 121 13.27 -13.13 2.12
N ILE A 122 14.50 -13.56 2.37
CA ILE A 122 14.91 -14.98 2.46
C ILE A 122 14.39 -15.53 3.81
N PRO A 123 14.08 -16.83 3.98
CA PRO A 123 13.07 -17.29 4.95
C PRO A 123 13.42 -16.89 6.39
N MET A 124 12.72 -15.88 6.89
CA MET A 124 12.74 -15.50 8.29
C MET A 124 11.90 -16.51 9.08
N LYS A 125 12.54 -17.23 10.01
CA LYS A 125 11.85 -17.69 11.22
C LYS A 125 11.24 -16.45 11.89
N SER A 126 10.04 -16.61 12.45
CA SER A 126 9.31 -15.55 13.15
C SER A 126 10.19 -14.90 14.22
N SER A 127 10.87 -13.81 13.88
CA SER A 127 11.77 -13.09 14.78
C SER A 127 11.35 -11.65 14.78
N ASN A 128 10.66 -11.28 15.87
CA ASN A 128 10.34 -9.96 16.41
C ASN A 128 10.22 -8.76 15.45
N LYS A 129 9.06 -8.11 15.51
CA LYS A 129 8.85 -6.71 15.11
C LYS A 129 9.89 -5.85 15.84
N LEU A 130 10.86 -5.29 15.12
CA LEU A 130 11.76 -4.28 15.66
C LEU A 130 11.58 -2.99 14.85
N VAL A 131 10.60 -2.21 15.29
CA VAL A 131 10.59 -0.76 15.03
C VAL A 131 11.71 -0.18 15.91
N HIS A 132 12.94 -0.14 15.38
CA HIS A 132 14.03 0.54 16.07
C HIS A 132 13.83 2.05 15.95
N SER A 133 14.19 2.81 16.98
CA SER A 133 13.84 4.20 17.30
C SER A 133 13.87 5.29 16.19
N LYS A 134 14.33 4.98 14.97
CA LYS A 134 14.39 5.86 13.78
C LYS A 134 14.12 5.14 12.44
N PHE A 135 13.90 3.83 12.44
CA PHE A 135 13.87 2.96 11.25
C PHE A 135 12.61 2.07 11.23
N LEU A 136 11.93 2.02 10.08
CA LEU A 136 10.82 1.08 9.87
C LEU A 136 11.35 -0.20 9.22
N ASN A 137 11.27 -1.34 9.91
CA ASN A 137 11.59 -2.67 9.36
C ASN A 137 10.41 -3.63 9.60
N PHE A 138 9.76 -4.07 8.52
CA PHE A 138 8.62 -4.98 8.62
C PHE A 138 8.60 -6.03 7.49
N PRO A 139 8.30 -7.30 7.81
CA PRO A 139 8.07 -8.32 6.81
C PRO A 139 6.63 -8.25 6.28
N MET A 140 6.46 -8.37 4.96
CA MET A 140 5.15 -8.47 4.30
C MET A 140 5.04 -9.74 3.46
N ARG A 141 3.94 -10.46 3.68
CA ARG A 141 3.49 -11.56 2.81
C ARG A 141 2.06 -11.25 2.37
N LEU A 142 1.84 -11.28 1.07
CA LEU A 142 0.52 -11.51 0.50
C LEU A 142 0.47 -13.00 0.15
N ASN A 143 -0.56 -13.69 0.62
CA ASN A 143 -0.80 -15.11 0.34
C ASN A 143 -1.22 -15.29 -1.12
#